data_AF-A0A4R1BY69-F1
#
_entry.id   AF-A0A4R1BY69-F1
#
_cell.length_a   1.000
_cell.length_b   1.000
_cell.length_c   1.000
_cell.angle_alpha   90.00
_cell.angle_beta   90.00
_cell.angle_gamma   90.00
#
_symmetry.space_group_name_H-M   'P 1'
#
loop_
_entity.id
_entity.type
_entity.pdbx_description
1 polymer ?
#
loop_
_entity_poly.entity_id
_entity_poly.type
_entity_poly.pdbx_seq_one_letter_code
_entity_poly.pdbx_strand_id
1 'polypeptide(L)'
;MAKRFRIKDKVYTFATASDVTLRDLLLVEKETEELGHKIHMGEITRIADEFQALKPGEAKYHPEAGWMLAVTVWMAMVRDRRERGDLSQVPFAAAIDFTLSDFHEVPDVSDHKTKGGSKPGPTKPARAASAQAESKPEGEQPKG
;
A
#
# COMPACT_ATOMS: atom_id res chain seq x y z
N MET A 1 -1.46 -2.93 4.13
CA MET A 1 -1.30 -1.48 3.96
C MET A 1 -1.51 -1.15 2.50
N ALA A 2 -1.97 0.06 2.18
CA ALA A 2 -2.31 0.42 0.81
C ALA A 2 -1.03 0.87 0.09
N LYS A 3 -0.68 0.19 -1.01
CA LYS A 3 0.40 0.62 -1.90
C LYS A 3 0.14 2.08 -2.32
N ARG A 4 1.20 2.85 -2.53
CA ARG A 4 1.13 4.25 -3.00
C ARG A 4 2.12 4.50 -4.12
N PHE A 5 1.84 5.49 -4.93
CA PHE A 5 2.75 5.97 -5.97
C PHE A 5 2.67 7.49 -6.07
N ARG A 6 3.67 8.09 -6.69
CA ARG A 6 3.77 9.52 -6.94
C ARG A 6 3.80 9.77 -8.43
N ILE A 7 3.04 10.77 -8.87
CA ILE A 7 3.14 11.37 -10.20
C ILE A 7 3.40 12.85 -10.01
N LYS A 8 4.50 13.36 -10.56
CA LYS A 8 4.97 14.73 -10.33
C LYS A 8 5.07 15.00 -8.82
N ASP A 9 4.32 15.96 -8.29
CA ASP A 9 4.35 16.34 -6.87
C ASP A 9 3.21 15.73 -6.05
N LYS A 10 2.39 14.85 -6.65
CA LYS A 10 1.19 14.31 -6.00
C LYS A 10 1.32 12.81 -5.73
N VAL A 11 1.00 12.43 -4.49
CA VAL A 11 0.95 11.04 -4.05
C VAL A 11 -0.48 10.53 -4.15
N TYR A 12 -0.62 9.35 -4.75
CA TYR A 12 -1.86 8.64 -4.95
C TYR A 12 -1.82 7.31 -4.20
N THR A 13 -2.98 6.89 -3.73
CA THR A 13 -3.19 5.55 -3.17
C THR A 13 -3.74 4.66 -4.27
N PHE A 14 -3.23 3.42 -4.36
CA PHE A 14 -3.79 2.44 -5.28
C PHE A 14 -5.29 2.25 -5.03
N ALA A 15 -6.06 2.20 -6.11
CA ALA A 15 -7.50 2.01 -6.08
C ALA A 15 -7.86 0.58 -6.53
N THR A 16 -9.07 0.15 -6.20
CA THR A 16 -9.68 -1.10 -6.69
C THR A 16 -10.88 -0.79 -7.57
N ALA A 17 -11.40 -1.80 -8.26
CA ALA A 17 -12.61 -1.63 -9.10
C ALA A 17 -13.81 -1.11 -8.28
N SER A 18 -13.83 -1.32 -6.96
CA SER A 18 -14.87 -0.81 -6.07
C SER A 18 -14.87 0.72 -5.91
N ASP A 19 -13.77 1.40 -6.27
CA ASP A 19 -13.68 2.86 -6.23
C ASP A 19 -14.28 3.53 -7.49
N VAL A 20 -14.62 2.73 -8.51
CA VAL A 20 -15.09 3.18 -9.83
C VAL A 20 -16.60 3.04 -9.91
N THR A 21 -17.32 4.11 -10.31
CA THR A 21 -18.77 4.01 -10.55
C THR A 21 -19.10 3.56 -11.96
N LEU A 22 -20.35 3.10 -12.16
CA LEU A 22 -20.85 2.77 -13.49
C LEU A 22 -20.74 3.95 -14.48
N ARG A 23 -20.89 5.19 -14.00
CA ARG A 23 -20.71 6.37 -14.86
C ARG A 23 -19.27 6.48 -15.34
N ASP A 24 -18.30 6.32 -14.43
CA ASP A 24 -16.87 6.37 -14.76
C ASP A 24 -16.52 5.28 -15.78
N LEU A 25 -17.10 4.08 -15.60
CA LEU A 25 -16.94 2.94 -16.49
C LEU A 25 -17.38 3.25 -17.93
N LEU A 26 -18.61 3.73 -18.10
CA LEU A 26 -19.17 4.01 -19.43
C LEU A 26 -18.41 5.12 -20.16
N LEU A 27 -17.84 6.05 -19.39
CA LEU A 27 -17.03 7.14 -19.93
C LEU A 27 -15.65 6.66 -20.35
N VAL A 28 -14.96 5.86 -19.51
CA VAL A 28 -13.65 5.30 -19.88
C VAL A 28 -13.76 4.34 -21.07
N GLU A 29 -14.83 3.56 -21.19
CA GLU A 29 -15.08 2.71 -22.36
C GLU A 29 -15.12 3.54 -23.65
N LYS A 30 -15.84 4.67 -23.63
CA LYS A 30 -15.92 5.58 -24.78
C LYS A 30 -14.57 6.23 -25.08
N GLU A 31 -13.89 6.76 -24.06
CA GLU A 31 -12.61 7.46 -24.24
C GLU A 31 -11.50 6.52 -24.73
N THR A 32 -11.48 5.27 -24.28
CA THR A 32 -10.50 4.26 -24.71
C THR A 32 -10.79 3.73 -26.11
N GLU A 33 -12.07 3.62 -26.50
CA GLU A 33 -12.47 3.33 -27.88
C GLU A 33 -11.96 4.42 -28.85
N GLU A 34 -12.04 5.69 -28.47
CA GLU A 34 -11.49 6.82 -29.25
C GLU A 34 -9.96 6.77 -29.39
N LEU A 35 -9.27 6.12 -28.44
CA LEU A 35 -7.82 5.86 -28.49
C LEU A 35 -7.46 4.58 -29.27
N GLY A 36 -8.44 3.89 -29.86
CA GLY A 36 -8.25 2.69 -30.68
C GLY A 36 -8.20 1.38 -29.91
N HIS A 37 -8.47 1.39 -28.60
CA HIS A 37 -8.52 0.19 -27.78
C HIS A 37 -9.61 0.32 -26.72
N LYS A 38 -10.80 -0.18 -27.04
CA LYS A 38 -11.94 -0.15 -26.12
C LYS A 38 -11.69 -1.10 -24.95
N ILE A 39 -11.58 -0.55 -23.74
CA ILE A 39 -11.38 -1.33 -22.51
C ILE A 39 -12.72 -1.53 -21.81
N HIS A 40 -13.14 -2.78 -21.65
CA HIS A 40 -14.34 -3.13 -20.89
C HIS A 40 -14.09 -3.27 -19.38
N MET A 41 -15.16 -3.26 -18.58
CA MET A 41 -15.08 -3.51 -17.12
C MET A 41 -14.29 -4.77 -16.73
N GLY A 42 -14.49 -5.85 -17.48
CA GLY A 42 -13.77 -7.11 -17.23
C GLY A 42 -12.25 -6.93 -17.40
N GLU A 43 -11.84 -6.11 -18.36
CA GLU A 43 -10.43 -5.81 -18.61
C GLU A 43 -9.86 -4.88 -17.54
N ILE A 44 -10.59 -3.84 -17.11
CA ILE A 44 -10.16 -2.96 -16.00
C ILE A 44 -9.88 -3.79 -14.75
N THR A 45 -10.79 -4.71 -14.41
CA THR A 45 -10.65 -5.57 -13.22
C THR A 45 -9.46 -6.51 -13.37
N ARG A 46 -9.37 -7.22 -14.52
CA ARG A 46 -8.24 -8.12 -14.82
C ARG A 46 -6.90 -7.38 -14.74
N ILE A 47 -6.80 -6.23 -15.41
CA ILE A 47 -5.59 -5.41 -15.46
C ILE A 47 -5.19 -4.94 -14.06
N ALA A 48 -6.13 -4.46 -13.26
CA ALA A 48 -5.86 -4.00 -11.90
C ALA A 48 -5.38 -5.15 -11.01
N ASP A 49 -6.01 -6.32 -11.09
CA ASP A 49 -5.65 -7.51 -10.30
C ASP A 49 -4.28 -8.05 -10.72
N GLU A 50 -4.03 -8.16 -12.03
CA GLU A 50 -2.72 -8.55 -12.57
C GLU A 50 -1.63 -7.59 -12.12
N PHE A 51 -1.88 -6.27 -12.17
CA PHE A 51 -0.89 -5.28 -11.73
C PHE A 51 -0.55 -5.43 -10.25
N GLN A 52 -1.53 -5.72 -9.41
CA GLN A 52 -1.31 -5.91 -7.98
C GLN A 52 -0.56 -7.21 -7.66
N ALA A 53 -0.73 -8.25 -8.49
CA ALA A 53 -0.10 -9.55 -8.34
C ALA A 53 1.36 -9.59 -8.81
N LEU A 54 1.77 -8.67 -9.69
CA LEU A 54 3.14 -8.57 -10.18
C LEU A 54 4.13 -8.20 -9.07
N LYS A 55 5.34 -8.76 -9.14
CA LYS A 55 6.43 -8.35 -8.24
C LYS A 55 7.00 -7.00 -8.68
N PRO A 56 7.66 -6.26 -7.77
CA PRO A 56 8.35 -5.04 -8.11
C PRO A 56 9.31 -5.24 -9.30
N GLY A 57 9.14 -4.43 -10.34
CA GLY A 57 9.98 -4.49 -11.55
C GLY A 57 9.60 -5.55 -12.58
N GLU A 58 8.58 -6.39 -12.36
CA GLU A 58 8.06 -7.33 -13.37
C GLU A 58 7.10 -6.62 -14.36
N ALA A 59 6.36 -5.60 -13.90
CA ALA A 59 5.38 -4.88 -14.71
C ALA A 59 5.94 -4.29 -16.01
N LYS A 60 7.20 -3.86 -16.02
CA LYS A 60 7.84 -3.28 -17.21
C LYS A 60 8.04 -4.26 -18.38
N TYR A 61 7.96 -5.56 -18.12
CA TYR A 61 8.09 -6.60 -19.15
C TYR A 61 6.73 -7.18 -19.58
N HIS A 62 5.62 -6.70 -18.99
CA HIS A 62 4.30 -7.18 -19.34
C HIS A 62 3.88 -6.67 -20.72
N PRO A 63 3.25 -7.51 -21.59
CA PRO A 63 2.78 -7.07 -22.90
C PRO A 63 1.83 -5.87 -22.84
N GLU A 64 1.08 -5.74 -21.74
CA GLU A 64 0.09 -4.68 -21.52
C GLU A 64 0.59 -3.63 -20.52
N ALA A 65 1.89 -3.57 -20.22
CA ALA A 65 2.45 -2.71 -19.16
C ALA A 65 1.94 -1.25 -19.22
N GLY A 66 1.86 -0.67 -20.41
CA GLY A 66 1.35 0.69 -20.62
C GLY A 66 -0.12 0.85 -20.23
N TRP A 67 -0.97 -0.09 -20.65
CA TRP A 67 -2.39 -0.09 -20.29
C TRP A 67 -2.62 -0.36 -18.81
N MET A 68 -1.83 -1.25 -18.22
CA MET A 68 -1.88 -1.52 -16.79
C MET A 68 -1.56 -0.27 -15.96
N LEU A 69 -0.52 0.46 -16.36
CA LEU A 69 -0.18 1.72 -15.72
C LEU A 69 -1.28 2.77 -15.91
N ALA A 70 -1.79 2.95 -17.13
CA ALA A 70 -2.82 3.93 -17.44
C ALA A 70 -4.10 3.70 -16.61
N VAL A 71 -4.60 2.45 -16.58
CA VAL A 71 -5.79 2.06 -15.80
C VAL A 71 -5.54 2.28 -14.31
N THR A 72 -4.38 1.84 -13.80
CA THR A 72 -4.01 2.01 -12.39
C THR A 72 -4.00 3.49 -11.99
N VAL A 73 -3.39 4.35 -12.80
CA VAL A 73 -3.31 5.79 -12.55
C VAL A 73 -4.70 6.43 -12.60
N TRP A 74 -5.50 6.08 -13.60
CA TRP A 74 -6.86 6.58 -13.74
C TRP A 74 -7.73 6.24 -12.52
N MET A 75 -7.74 4.98 -12.10
CA MET A 75 -8.51 4.54 -10.93
C MET A 75 -8.08 5.28 -9.66
N ALA A 76 -6.77 5.48 -9.48
CA ALA A 76 -6.26 6.22 -8.34
C ALA A 76 -6.66 7.69 -8.36
N MET A 77 -6.72 8.33 -9.54
CA MET A 77 -7.23 9.69 -9.70
C MET A 77 -8.72 9.78 -9.39
N VAL A 78 -9.53 8.80 -9.82
CA VAL A 78 -10.96 8.71 -9.50
C VAL A 78 -11.15 8.62 -7.99
N ARG A 79 -10.46 7.69 -7.33
CA ARG A 79 -10.49 7.52 -5.88
C ARG A 79 -10.13 8.81 -5.15
N ASP A 80 -9.00 9.41 -5.52
CA ASP A 80 -8.49 10.64 -4.90
C ASP A 80 -9.45 11.84 -5.04
N ARG A 81 -10.22 11.94 -6.14
CA ARG A 81 -11.30 12.95 -6.23
C ARG A 81 -12.45 12.66 -5.29
N ARG A 82 -12.91 11.41 -5.25
CA ARG A 82 -14.01 10.98 -4.38
C ARG A 82 -13.69 11.19 -2.91
N GLU A 83 -12.48 10.88 -2.47
CA GLU A 83 -12.03 11.11 -1.08
C GLU A 83 -12.07 12.60 -0.70
N ARG A 84 -11.98 13.51 -1.67
CA ARG A 84 -12.15 14.97 -1.46
C ARG A 84 -13.60 15.45 -1.58
N GLY A 85 -14.56 14.56 -1.82
CA GLY A 85 -15.95 14.92 -2.09
C GLY A 85 -16.20 15.51 -3.48
N ASP A 86 -15.22 15.43 -4.39
CA ASP A 86 -15.36 15.86 -5.77
C ASP A 86 -15.91 14.70 -6.62
N LEU A 87 -17.12 14.89 -7.15
CA LEU A 87 -17.84 13.93 -7.98
C LEU A 87 -17.76 14.25 -9.47
N SER A 88 -16.89 15.18 -9.87
CA SER A 88 -16.64 15.49 -11.27
C SER A 88 -15.91 14.34 -11.97
N GLN A 89 -16.12 14.24 -13.28
CA GLN A 89 -15.49 13.21 -14.12
C GLN A 89 -13.98 13.37 -14.15
N VAL A 90 -13.26 12.24 -14.03
CA VAL A 90 -11.84 12.13 -14.34
C VAL A 90 -11.71 11.59 -15.76
N PRO A 91 -11.25 12.40 -16.72
CA PRO A 91 -10.96 11.90 -18.06
C PRO A 91 -9.75 10.96 -18.02
N PHE A 92 -9.84 9.84 -18.73
CA PHE A 92 -8.76 8.89 -18.94
C PHE A 92 -7.54 9.52 -19.60
N ALA A 93 -7.75 10.52 -20.48
CA ALA A 93 -6.65 11.30 -21.07
C ALA A 93 -5.73 11.93 -19.99
N ALA A 94 -6.28 12.38 -18.86
CA ALA A 94 -5.47 12.92 -17.77
C ALA A 94 -4.58 11.85 -17.09
N ALA A 95 -5.00 10.58 -17.15
CA ALA A 95 -4.24 9.47 -16.61
C ALA A 95 -3.09 9.02 -17.51
N ILE A 96 -2.99 9.53 -18.74
CA ILE A 96 -1.87 9.25 -19.67
C ILE A 96 -1.04 10.51 -19.99
N ASP A 97 -1.46 11.68 -19.50
CA ASP A 97 -0.80 12.97 -19.74
C ASP A 97 0.31 13.27 -18.70
N PHE A 98 1.32 12.40 -18.65
CA PHE A 98 2.52 12.60 -17.84
C PHE A 98 3.74 11.91 -18.47
N THR A 99 4.95 12.37 -18.13
CA THR A 99 6.16 11.68 -18.60
C THR A 99 6.42 10.47 -17.73
N LEU A 100 6.81 9.33 -18.29
CA LEU A 100 7.09 8.14 -17.47
C LEU A 100 8.16 8.37 -16.39
N SER A 101 9.05 9.36 -16.58
CA SER A 101 9.99 9.83 -15.57
C SER A 101 9.35 10.44 -14.32
N ASP A 102 8.10 10.89 -14.41
CA ASP A 102 7.35 11.46 -13.29
C ASP A 102 6.71 10.39 -12.38
N PHE A 103 6.64 9.14 -12.84
CA PHE A 103 6.02 8.05 -12.10
C PHE A 103 7.03 7.36 -11.18
N HIS A 104 6.71 7.31 -9.89
CA HIS A 104 7.52 6.65 -8.88
C HIS A 104 6.65 5.86 -7.90
N GLU A 105 6.97 4.58 -7.70
CA GLU A 105 6.41 3.83 -6.58
C GLU A 105 6.93 4.39 -5.26
N VAL A 106 6.03 4.59 -4.29
CA VAL A 106 6.38 5.10 -2.96
C VAL A 106 6.37 3.91 -1.99
N PRO A 107 7.49 3.59 -1.32
CA PRO A 107 7.53 2.53 -0.33
C PRO A 107 6.47 2.76 0.75
N ASP A 108 5.86 1.68 1.21
CA ASP A 108 4.90 1.75 2.31
C ASP A 108 5.64 2.21 3.59
N VAL A 109 5.01 3.03 4.42
CA VAL A 109 5.68 3.70 5.57
C VAL A 109 6.29 2.70 6.57
N SER A 110 5.88 1.43 6.50
CA SER A 110 6.40 0.35 7.36
C SER A 110 7.72 -0.26 6.91
N ASP A 111 8.23 0.04 5.71
CA ASP A 111 9.50 -0.55 5.23
C ASP A 111 10.75 0.11 5.81
N HIS A 112 10.60 1.18 6.59
CA HIS A 112 11.64 1.65 7.50
C HIS A 112 11.65 0.83 8.80
N LYS A 113 11.83 -0.49 8.71
CA LYS A 113 12.49 -1.20 9.82
C LYS A 113 13.94 -0.77 9.82
N THR A 114 14.26 0.22 10.66
CA THR A 114 15.64 0.57 11.03
C THR A 114 16.38 -0.70 11.45
N LYS A 115 17.20 -1.25 10.56
CA LYS A 115 18.28 -2.16 10.92
C LYS A 115 19.35 -1.32 11.59
N GLY A 116 19.34 -1.21 12.91
CA GLY A 116 20.39 -0.49 13.61
C GLY A 116 20.17 -0.36 15.11
N GLY A 117 20.81 -1.23 15.89
CA GLY A 117 21.13 -0.95 17.29
C GLY A 117 20.52 -1.91 18.30
N SER A 118 20.89 -3.20 18.25
CA SER A 118 20.96 -3.99 19.48
C SER A 118 21.95 -3.30 20.43
N LYS A 119 21.45 -2.48 21.35
CA LYS A 119 22.25 -2.00 22.49
C LYS A 119 22.55 -3.22 23.38
N PRO A 120 23.83 -3.52 23.68
CA PRO A 120 24.16 -4.57 24.64
C PRO A 120 23.62 -4.19 26.02
N GLY A 121 23.07 -5.19 26.72
CA GLY A 121 22.22 -5.03 27.89
C GLY A 121 22.88 -4.40 29.12
N PRO A 122 22.08 -4.05 30.14
CA PRO A 122 22.58 -3.45 31.37
C PRO A 122 23.48 -4.44 32.11
N THR A 123 24.69 -3.97 32.37
CA THR A 123 25.74 -4.62 33.15
C THR A 123 25.22 -4.92 34.55
N LYS A 124 25.33 -6.18 35.00
CA LYS A 124 25.08 -6.60 36.39
C LYS A 124 25.95 -5.76 37.35
N PRO A 125 25.40 -5.21 38.45
CA PRO A 125 26.22 -4.86 39.60
C PRO A 125 26.61 -6.11 40.38
N ALA A 126 27.87 -6.14 40.79
CA ALA A 126 28.50 -7.20 41.55
C ALA A 126 27.87 -7.37 42.95
N ARG A 127 27.85 -8.63 43.38
CA ARG A 127 27.42 -9.13 44.68
C ARG A 127 28.37 -8.62 45.77
N ALA A 128 27.85 -7.87 46.75
CA ALA A 128 28.47 -7.75 48.07
C ALA A 128 27.68 -8.61 49.05
N ALA A 129 28.36 -9.56 49.68
CA ALA A 129 27.84 -10.48 50.67
C ALA A 129 28.12 -9.95 52.09
N SER A 130 27.20 -10.19 53.02
CA SER A 130 27.38 -10.53 54.46
C SER A 130 26.00 -10.49 55.12
N ALA A 131 25.39 -11.64 55.46
CA ALA A 131 25.42 -12.30 56.79
C ALA A 131 24.51 -11.54 57.79
N GLN A 132 23.60 -12.11 58.61
CA GLN A 132 23.21 -13.43 59.11
C GLN A 132 21.97 -13.11 59.99
N ALA A 133 20.87 -13.87 60.08
CA ALA A 133 20.69 -14.95 61.05
C ALA A 133 19.20 -15.36 61.11
N GLU A 134 18.98 -16.67 61.24
CA GLU A 134 17.95 -17.42 62.01
C GLU A 134 16.67 -16.68 62.45
N SER A 135 15.45 -17.24 62.28
CA SER A 135 15.00 -18.46 62.96
C SER A 135 13.65 -18.96 62.39
N LYS A 136 13.53 -20.28 62.20
CA LYS A 136 12.25 -21.04 62.14
C LYS A 136 11.89 -21.41 63.60
N PRO A 137 10.61 -21.54 64.01
CA PRO A 137 9.85 -22.81 63.88
C PRO A 137 8.39 -22.56 63.43
N GLU A 138 7.75 -23.41 62.62
CA GLU A 138 7.05 -24.67 62.97
C GLU A 138 5.62 -24.44 63.52
N GLY A 139 4.63 -25.12 62.93
CA GLY A 139 3.32 -25.26 63.55
C GLY A 139 2.10 -25.24 62.61
N GLU A 140 1.59 -26.44 62.33
CA GLU A 140 0.15 -26.74 62.31
C GLU A 140 -0.69 -26.50 61.04
N GLN A 141 -0.83 -27.57 60.24
CA GLN A 141 -2.12 -27.96 59.64
C GLN A 141 -2.99 -28.61 60.74
N PRO A 142 -4.33 -28.54 60.65
CA PRO A 142 -5.03 -29.66 60.04
C PRO A 142 -6.26 -29.30 59.19
N LYS A 143 -6.64 -30.31 58.41
CA LYS A 143 -7.77 -30.41 57.48
C LYS A 143 -9.14 -30.22 58.16
N GLY A 144 -10.08 -29.69 57.37
CA GLY A 144 -11.52 -29.92 57.46
C GLY A 144 -12.06 -30.07 56.06
#